data_AF-V4P931-F1
#
_entry.id   AF-V4P931-F1
#
_cell.length_a   1.000
_cell.length_b   1.000
_cell.length_c   1.000
_cell.angle_alpha   90.00
_cell.angle_beta   90.00
_cell.angle_gamma   90.00
#
_symmetry.space_group_name_H-M   'P 1'
#
loop_
_entity.id
_entity.type
_entity.pdbx_description
1 polymer ?
#
loop_
_entity_poly.entity_id
_entity_poly.type
_entity_poly.pdbx_seq_one_letter_code
_entity_poly.pdbx_strand_id
1 'polypeptide(L)'
;MGDFTQFLWAMWDAGQAAMIGLNPLPVLLISLVLGMIQPRRSSAFHLAFVALIPAVIVTALLPMALGYQAIWPDLSQLEVEMQLVMLFALSYVVIRAMGLIKLTLSLALPRPNGHKPV
;
A
#
# COMPACT_ATOMS: atom_id res chain seq x y z
N MET A 1 -18.77 13.33 -27.52
CA MET A 1 -17.88 12.60 -26.58
C MET A 1 -18.79 12.08 -25.48
N GLY A 2 -18.95 10.76 -25.34
CA GLY A 2 -20.05 10.18 -24.56
C GLY A 2 -19.86 10.31 -23.05
N ASP A 3 -20.97 10.38 -22.31
CA ASP A 3 -21.01 10.49 -20.84
C ASP A 3 -20.11 9.46 -20.14
N PHE A 4 -19.95 8.27 -20.72
CA PHE A 4 -19.03 7.24 -20.24
C PHE A 4 -17.57 7.69 -20.24
N THR A 5 -17.11 8.40 -21.28
CA THR A 5 -15.75 8.95 -21.31
C THR A 5 -15.55 10.05 -20.27
N GLN A 6 -16.56 10.92 -20.05
CA GLN A 6 -16.49 11.94 -19.00
C GLN A 6 -16.48 11.31 -17.59
N PHE A 7 -17.28 10.26 -17.38
CA PHE A 7 -17.25 9.49 -16.13
C PHE A 7 -15.88 8.87 -15.87
N LEU A 8 -15.24 8.27 -16.88
CA LEU A 8 -13.88 7.72 -16.74
C LEU A 8 -12.85 8.79 -16.40
N TRP A 9 -12.93 9.97 -17.04
CA TRP A 9 -12.04 11.09 -16.73
C TRP A 9 -12.27 11.63 -15.31
N ALA A 10 -13.52 11.78 -14.88
CA ALA A 10 -13.84 12.20 -13.52
C ALA A 10 -13.37 11.17 -12.48
N MET A 11 -13.48 9.88 -12.79
CA MET A 11 -12.98 8.80 -11.93
C MET A 11 -11.44 8.81 -11.85
N TRP A 12 -10.76 9.10 -12.96
CA TRP A 12 -9.31 9.26 -12.99
C TRP A 12 -8.85 10.48 -12.19
N ASP A 13 -9.53 11.61 -12.35
CA ASP A 13 -9.23 12.86 -11.64
C ASP A 13 -9.47 12.70 -10.13
N ALA A 14 -10.59 12.07 -9.73
CA ALA A 14 -10.86 11.70 -8.35
C ALA A 14 -9.80 10.73 -7.79
N GLY A 15 -9.31 9.79 -8.60
CA GLY A 15 -8.23 8.88 -8.23
C GLY A 15 -6.90 9.61 -7.99
N GLN A 16 -6.55 10.60 -8.83
CA GLN A 16 -5.34 11.42 -8.62
C GLN A 16 -5.49 12.35 -7.42
N ALA A 17 -6.63 13.03 -7.27
CA ALA A 17 -6.95 13.83 -6.11
C ALA A 17 -6.83 12.99 -4.82
N ALA A 18 -7.32 11.76 -4.86
CA ALA A 18 -7.21 10.85 -3.75
C ALA A 18 -5.75 10.47 -3.41
N MET A 19 -4.88 10.34 -4.40
CA MET A 19 -3.45 10.09 -4.15
C MET A 19 -2.69 11.31 -3.61
N ILE A 20 -3.24 12.52 -3.77
CA ILE A 20 -2.62 13.78 -3.32
C ILE A 20 -3.14 14.18 -1.93
N GLY A 21 -4.42 13.96 -1.64
CA GLY A 21 -5.04 14.40 -0.38
C GLY A 21 -4.51 13.69 0.87
N LEU A 22 -4.16 12.40 0.78
CA LEU A 22 -3.44 11.68 1.83
C LEU A 22 -2.08 11.23 1.32
N ASN A 23 -1.01 11.59 2.04
CA ASN A 23 0.36 11.25 1.64
C ASN A 23 0.52 9.72 1.51
N PRO A 24 0.85 9.18 0.32
CA PRO A 24 1.00 7.75 0.10
C PRO A 24 2.34 7.19 0.59
N LEU A 25 3.32 8.06 0.88
CA LEU A 25 4.67 7.63 1.26
C LEU A 25 4.71 6.71 2.48
N PRO A 26 4.02 7.00 3.60
CA PRO A 26 4.02 6.11 4.76
C PRO A 26 3.44 4.73 4.43
N VAL A 27 2.38 4.69 3.62
CA VAL A 27 1.76 3.43 3.16
C VAL A 27 2.73 2.64 2.31
N LEU A 28 3.41 3.27 1.36
CA LEU A 28 4.41 2.63 0.50
C LEU A 28 5.57 2.05 1.29
N LEU A 29 6.14 2.82 2.23
CA LEU A 29 7.27 2.35 3.04
C LEU A 29 6.89 1.17 3.93
N ILE A 30 5.77 1.27 4.63
CA ILE A 30 5.31 0.21 5.54
C ILE A 30 4.92 -1.04 4.75
N SER A 31 4.20 -0.88 3.63
CA SER A 31 3.81 -2.00 2.76
C SER A 31 5.01 -2.68 2.11
N LEU A 32 6.07 -1.94 1.76
CA LEU A 32 7.32 -2.51 1.28
C LEU A 32 8.00 -3.36 2.36
N VAL A 33 8.13 -2.84 3.58
CA VAL A 33 8.74 -3.56 4.71
C VAL A 33 7.94 -4.82 5.04
N LEU A 34 6.61 -4.70 5.14
CA LEU A 34 5.75 -5.86 5.38
C LEU A 34 5.80 -6.86 4.24
N GLY A 35 5.83 -6.41 2.98
CA GLY A 35 6.04 -7.26 1.81
C GLY A 35 7.39 -7.99 1.84
N MET A 36 8.44 -7.34 2.32
CA MET A 36 9.78 -7.93 2.49
C MET A 36 9.86 -8.94 3.63
N ILE A 37 9.08 -8.78 4.70
CA ILE A 37 9.05 -9.72 5.83
C ILE A 37 7.98 -10.82 5.62
N GLN A 38 7.04 -10.59 4.68
CA GLN A 38 5.91 -11.46 4.40
C GLN A 38 6.32 -12.94 4.24
N PRO A 39 5.80 -13.86 5.08
CA PRO A 39 5.96 -15.29 4.88
C PRO A 39 5.07 -15.77 3.73
N ARG A 40 5.54 -16.77 2.96
CA ARG A 40 4.89 -17.27 1.72
C ARG A 40 3.41 -17.66 1.86
N ARG A 41 2.95 -18.03 3.05
CA ARG A 41 1.56 -18.45 3.34
C ARG A 41 0.64 -17.34 3.85
N SER A 42 1.16 -16.14 4.12
CA SER A 42 0.33 -15.07 4.65
C SER A 42 -0.46 -14.36 3.55
N SER A 43 -1.70 -14.00 3.85
CA SER A 43 -2.57 -13.29 2.94
C SER A 43 -2.13 -11.82 2.81
N ALA A 44 -1.79 -11.40 1.59
CA ALA A 44 -1.40 -10.02 1.28
C ALA A 44 -2.50 -9.01 1.65
N PHE A 45 -3.77 -9.42 1.62
CA PHE A 45 -4.90 -8.59 2.03
C PHE A 45 -4.83 -8.20 3.51
N HIS A 46 -4.51 -9.15 4.38
CA HIS A 46 -4.41 -8.88 5.82
C HIS A 46 -3.22 -7.97 6.13
N LEU A 47 -2.09 -8.19 5.46
CA LEU A 47 -0.92 -7.33 5.61
C LEU A 47 -1.14 -5.92 5.07
N ALA A 48 -1.94 -5.76 4.01
CA ALA A 48 -2.31 -4.44 3.50
C ALA A 48 -3.16 -3.67 4.53
N PHE A 49 -4.07 -4.34 5.23
CA PHE A 49 -4.84 -3.73 6.29
C PHE A 49 -3.94 -3.32 7.47
N VAL A 50 -3.02 -4.21 7.86
CA VAL A 50 -2.01 -3.95 8.90
C VAL A 50 -1.04 -2.84 8.49
N ALA A 51 -0.75 -2.65 7.20
CA ALA A 51 0.08 -1.55 6.72
C ALA A 51 -0.67 -0.21 6.77
N LEU A 52 -1.96 -0.22 6.43
CA LEU A 52 -2.77 1.00 6.33
C LEU A 52 -2.90 1.71 7.68
N ILE A 53 -3.20 0.98 8.76
CA ILE A 53 -3.40 1.56 10.10
C ILE A 53 -2.21 2.43 10.57
N PRO A 54 -0.98 1.91 10.71
CA PRO A 54 0.17 2.70 11.12
C PRO A 54 0.53 3.76 10.09
N ALA A 55 0.30 3.54 8.79
CA ALA A 55 0.55 4.55 7.77
C ALA A 55 -0.37 5.77 7.93
N VAL A 56 -1.66 5.55 8.18
CA VAL A 56 -2.63 6.64 8.45
C VAL A 56 -2.24 7.39 9.71
N ILE A 57 -1.82 6.69 10.76
CA ILE A 57 -1.33 7.32 11.99
C ILE A 57 -0.09 8.17 11.68
N VAL A 58 0.91 7.63 10.99
CA VAL A 58 2.11 8.39 10.62
C VAL A 58 1.75 9.63 9.80
N THR A 59 0.87 9.50 8.81
CA THR A 59 0.42 10.63 7.98
C THR A 59 -0.31 11.69 8.82
N ALA A 60 -1.17 11.29 9.75
CA ALA A 60 -1.90 12.21 10.62
C ALA A 60 -1.00 12.93 11.64
N LEU A 61 0.06 12.26 12.11
CA LEU A 61 1.01 12.79 13.09
C LEU A 61 2.19 13.53 12.43
N LEU A 62 2.45 13.35 11.13
CA LEU A 62 3.56 13.98 10.42
C LEU A 62 3.58 15.52 10.56
N PRO A 63 2.44 16.24 10.47
CA PRO A 63 2.43 17.68 10.68
C PRO A 63 2.89 18.09 12.09
N MET A 64 2.69 17.26 13.12
CA MET A 64 3.17 17.56 14.47
C MET A 64 4.69 17.54 14.58
N ALA A 65 5.38 16.68 13.83
CA ALA A 65 6.84 16.71 13.75
C ALA A 65 7.35 18.00 13.09
N LEU A 66 6.51 18.68 12.31
CA LEU A 66 6.81 19.95 11.63
C LEU A 66 6.31 21.19 12.39
N GLY A 67 5.75 21.02 13.60
CA GLY A 67 5.25 22.11 14.44
C GLY A 67 3.80 22.54 14.13
N TYR A 68 3.08 21.81 13.30
CA TYR A 68 1.66 22.01 13.00
C TYR A 68 0.76 21.09 13.85
N GLN A 69 -0.54 21.33 13.86
CA GLN A 69 -1.49 20.43 14.55
C GLN A 69 -1.67 19.12 13.78
N ALA A 70 -1.98 18.04 14.51
CA ALA A 70 -2.34 16.76 13.90
C ALA A 70 -3.58 16.91 13.02
N ILE A 71 -3.53 16.36 11.81
CA ILE A 71 -4.66 16.36 10.88
C ILE A 71 -5.20 14.94 10.82
N TRP A 72 -6.29 14.69 11.53
CA TRP A 72 -6.96 13.40 11.49
C TRP A 72 -7.84 13.28 10.25
N PRO A 73 -7.84 12.14 9.56
CA PRO A 73 -8.72 11.92 8.42
C PRO A 73 -10.19 11.95 8.87
N ASP A 74 -10.99 12.77 8.23
CA ASP A 74 -12.43 12.86 8.49
C ASP A 74 -13.17 11.77 7.72
N LEU A 75 -13.58 10.71 8.43
CA LEU A 75 -14.28 9.56 7.86
C LEU A 75 -15.73 9.88 7.44
N SER A 76 -16.24 11.09 7.69
CA SER A 76 -17.55 11.51 7.18
C SER A 76 -17.50 12.01 5.74
N GLN A 77 -16.31 12.22 5.19
CA GLN A 77 -16.10 12.74 3.83
C GLN A 77 -15.82 11.60 2.86
N LEU A 78 -16.66 11.48 1.82
CA LEU A 78 -16.53 10.46 0.77
C LEU A 78 -15.14 10.47 0.11
N GLU A 79 -14.53 11.65 -0.04
CA GLU A 79 -13.19 11.79 -0.60
C GLU A 79 -12.15 11.03 0.25
N VAL A 80 -12.19 11.19 1.58
CA VAL A 80 -11.28 10.53 2.52
C VAL A 80 -11.49 9.02 2.51
N GLU A 81 -12.73 8.55 2.40
CA GLU A 81 -13.02 7.12 2.26
C GLU A 81 -12.39 6.54 0.97
N MET A 82 -12.58 7.22 -0.16
CA MET A 82 -11.98 6.82 -1.44
C MET A 82 -10.45 6.85 -1.38
N GLN A 83 -9.87 7.82 -0.68
CA GLN A 83 -8.43 7.90 -0.40
C GLN A 83 -7.93 6.69 0.37
N LEU A 84 -8.59 6.32 1.48
CA LEU A 84 -8.21 5.16 2.29
C LEU A 84 -8.31 3.85 1.49
N VAL A 85 -9.34 3.70 0.66
CA VAL A 85 -9.50 2.55 -0.24
C VAL A 85 -8.38 2.50 -1.28
N MET A 86 -8.01 3.63 -1.87
CA MET A 86 -6.90 3.71 -2.83
C MET A 86 -5.56 3.37 -2.18
N LEU A 87 -5.29 3.89 -0.98
CA LEU A 87 -4.09 3.55 -0.22
C LEU A 87 -4.04 2.07 0.17
N PHE A 88 -5.19 1.50 0.55
CA PHE A 88 -5.31 0.07 0.79
C PHE A 88 -4.97 -0.75 -0.46
N ALA A 89 -5.56 -0.39 -1.61
CA ALA A 89 -5.29 -1.05 -2.88
C ALA A 89 -3.81 -0.93 -3.28
N LEU A 90 -3.22 0.26 -3.11
CA LEU A 90 -1.80 0.51 -3.33
C LEU A 90 -0.93 -0.40 -2.46
N SER A 91 -1.19 -0.44 -1.15
CA SER A 91 -0.47 -1.31 -0.21
C SER A 91 -0.58 -2.77 -0.61
N TYR A 92 -1.77 -3.22 -1.01
CA TYR A 92 -1.99 -4.59 -1.45
C TYR A 92 -1.18 -4.94 -2.69
N VAL A 93 -1.15 -4.05 -3.68
CA VAL A 93 -0.37 -4.23 -4.91
C VAL A 93 1.13 -4.31 -4.60
N VAL A 94 1.65 -3.43 -3.74
CA VAL A 94 3.08 -3.44 -3.34
C VAL A 94 3.46 -4.74 -2.64
N ILE A 95 2.66 -5.15 -1.65
CA ILE A 95 2.90 -6.39 -0.90
C ILE A 95 2.85 -7.61 -1.84
N ARG A 96 1.84 -7.66 -2.73
CA ARG A 96 1.68 -8.74 -3.70
C ARG A 96 2.85 -8.78 -4.70
N ALA A 97 3.28 -7.64 -5.22
CA ALA A 97 4.41 -7.53 -6.12
C ALA A 97 5.69 -8.05 -5.46
N MET A 98 5.94 -7.68 -4.20
CA MET A 98 7.08 -8.18 -3.44
C MET A 98 7.04 -9.70 -3.24
N GLY A 99 5.85 -10.26 -2.97
CA GLY A 99 5.65 -11.70 -2.91
C GLY A 99 5.99 -12.42 -4.22
N LEU A 100 5.59 -11.83 -5.36
CA LEU A 100 5.91 -12.36 -6.69
C LEU A 100 7.42 -12.30 -6.97
N ILE A 101 8.08 -11.20 -6.65
CA ILE A 101 9.54 -11.03 -6.81
C ILE A 101 10.30 -12.10 -6.00
N LYS A 102 9.90 -12.34 -4.75
CA LYS A 102 10.52 -13.41 -3.94
C LYS A 102 10.31 -14.79 -4.54
N LEU A 103 9.14 -15.03 -5.12
CA LEU A 103 8.81 -16.30 -5.74
C LEU A 103 9.68 -16.54 -6.98
N THR A 104 9.79 -15.54 -7.87
CA THR A 104 10.64 -15.62 -9.06
C THR A 104 12.11 -15.77 -8.72
N LEU A 105 12.63 -15.01 -7.74
CA LEU A 105 14.00 -15.16 -7.25
C LEU A 105 14.26 -16.57 -6.69
N SER A 106 13.31 -17.14 -5.96
CA SER A 106 13.47 -18.49 -5.40
C SER A 106 13.39 -19.62 -6.43
N LEU A 107 12.82 -19.34 -7.60
CA LEU A 107 12.82 -20.28 -8.75
C LEU A 107 14.09 -20.13 -9.60
N ALA A 108 14.69 -18.94 -9.63
CA ALA A 108 15.91 -18.65 -10.38
C ALA A 108 17.20 -19.12 -9.66
N LEU A 109 17.18 -19.24 -8.33
CA LEU A 109 18.32 -19.73 -7.56
C LEU A 109 18.39 -21.27 -7.59
N PRO A 110 19.51 -21.87 -8.05
CA PRO A 110 19.69 -23.32 -7.96
C PRO A 110 19.71 -23.72 -6.49
N ARG A 111 18.87 -24.70 -6.13
CA ARG A 111 18.87 -25.29 -4.78
C ARG A 111 20.30 -25.76 -4.48
N PRO A 112 20.96 -25.31 -3.39
CA PRO A 112 22.21 -25.89 -2.98
C PRO A 112 21.93 -27.35 -2.65
N ASN A 113 22.43 -28.25 -3.47
CA ASN A 113 22.36 -29.68 -3.24
C ASN A 113 22.91 -29.95 -1.84
N GLY A 114 22.06 -30.41 -0.93
CA GLY A 114 22.47 -30.86 0.38
C GLY A 114 23.45 -32.02 0.22
N HIS A 115 24.74 -31.73 0.26
CA HIS A 115 25.73 -32.75 0.56
C HIS A 115 25.47 -33.22 1.99
N LYS A 116 24.89 -34.43 2.09
CA LYS A 116 24.92 -35.22 3.32
C LYS A 116 26.41 -35.47 3.64
N PRO A 117 26.93 -35.05 4.79
CA PRO A 117 28.21 -35.58 5.24
C PRO A 117 28.00 -37.07 5.56
N VAL A 118 28.86 -37.89 4.97
CA VAL A 118 29.00 -39.33 5.22
C VAL A 118 29.56 -39.55 6.61
#